data_AF-A0A829X541-F1
#
_entry.id   AF-A0A829X541-F1
#
_cell.length_a   1.000
_cell.length_b   1.000
_cell.length_c   1.000
_cell.angle_alpha   90.00
_cell.angle_beta   90.00
_cell.angle_gamma   90.00
#
_symmetry.space_group_name_H-M   'P 1'
#
loop_
_entity.id
_entity.type
_entity.pdbx_description
1 polymer ?
#
loop_
_entity_poly.entity_id
_entity_poly.type
_entity_poly.pdbx_seq_one_letter_code
_entity_poly.pdbx_strand_id
1 'polypeptide(L)'
;MSLKLWLTFQDGHLVYHSENDTDKSQPVRTLDYDTPLTGEVSPLQGSTRFDSVRVRQISEREFEILEMLDDDVIVAAYWRFSDDAKNLWRWGVGKSPEGRSRSYEELFIRQD
;
A
#
# COMPACT_ATOMS: atom_id res chain seq x y z
N MET A 1 15.20 -1.05 10.70
CA MET A 1 14.40 -1.23 9.47
C MET A 1 12.97 -0.95 9.87
N SER A 2 12.32 0.00 9.23
CA SER A 2 10.95 0.40 9.53
C SER A 2 10.21 0.77 8.25
N LEU A 3 8.92 0.49 8.26
CA LEU A 3 7.96 1.00 7.31
C LEU A 3 6.91 1.73 8.14
N LYS A 4 6.71 3.01 7.85
CA LYS A 4 5.70 3.84 8.49
C LYS A 4 4.63 4.18 7.48
N LEU A 5 3.38 4.15 7.91
CA LEU A 5 2.21 4.44 7.09
C LEU A 5 1.40 5.55 7.77
N TRP A 6 0.92 6.49 6.96
CA TRP A 6 -0.07 7.49 7.34
C TRP A 6 -1.25 7.31 6.41
N LEU A 7 -2.41 7.00 7.00
CA LEU A 7 -3.60 6.60 6.29
C LEU A 7 -4.76 7.49 6.72
N THR A 8 -5.44 8.10 5.76
CA THR A 8 -6.71 8.79 5.99
C THR A 8 -7.75 8.24 5.03
N PHE A 9 -8.85 7.71 5.58
CA PHE A 9 -10.01 7.30 4.82
C PHE A 9 -11.08 8.40 4.95
N GLN A 10 -11.40 9.08 3.87
CA GLN A 10 -12.38 10.16 3.85
C GLN A 10 -13.07 10.22 2.50
N ASP A 11 -14.37 10.50 2.49
CA ASP A 11 -15.16 10.72 1.27
C ASP A 11 -15.03 9.61 0.20
N GLY A 12 -14.86 8.36 0.63
CA GLY A 12 -14.70 7.21 -0.27
C GLY A 12 -13.31 7.09 -0.91
N HIS A 13 -12.33 7.82 -0.38
CA HIS A 13 -10.93 7.82 -0.82
C HIS A 13 -10.00 7.30 0.27
N LEU A 14 -8.85 6.77 -0.16
CA LEU A 14 -7.69 6.54 0.67
C LEU A 14 -6.61 7.58 0.31
N VAL A 15 -6.28 8.43 1.27
CA VAL A 15 -5.06 9.25 1.25
C VAL A 15 -3.97 8.46 1.97
N TYR A 16 -2.93 8.10 1.23
CA TYR A 16 -1.83 7.26 1.67
C TYR A 16 -0.51 8.01 1.57
N HIS A 17 0.28 7.93 2.64
CA HIS A 17 1.70 8.22 2.62
C HIS A 17 2.46 7.09 3.31
N SER A 18 3.64 6.75 2.80
CA SER A 18 4.55 5.83 3.48
C SER A 18 6.01 6.23 3.36
N GLU A 19 6.77 5.83 4.36
CA GLU A 19 8.22 5.95 4.40
C GLU A 19 8.83 4.56 4.66
N ASN A 20 9.62 4.09 3.72
CA ASN A 20 10.34 2.83 3.83
C ASN A 20 11.85 3.10 4.00
N ASP A 21 12.38 2.72 5.15
CA ASP A 21 13.81 2.79 5.48
C ASP A 21 14.45 1.41 5.77
N THR A 22 13.86 0.35 5.22
CA THR A 22 14.36 -1.03 5.39
C THR A 22 15.78 -1.19 4.83
N ASP A 23 16.09 -0.56 3.70
CA ASP A 23 17.46 -0.53 3.18
C ASP A 23 18.15 0.77 3.61
N LYS A 24 18.99 0.68 4.65
CA LYS A 24 19.72 1.83 5.21
C LYS A 24 20.84 2.37 4.30
N SER A 25 21.17 1.66 3.23
CA SER A 25 22.13 2.13 2.23
C SER A 25 21.51 3.06 1.17
N GLN A 26 20.18 3.17 1.18
CA GLN A 26 19.42 3.95 0.21
C GLN A 26 18.69 5.12 0.91
N PRO A 27 18.37 6.20 0.19
CA PRO A 27 17.43 7.20 0.69
C PRO A 27 16.10 6.55 1.09
N VAL A 28 15.42 7.17 2.06
CA VAL A 28 14.06 6.76 2.46
C VAL A 28 13.18 6.81 1.21
N ARG A 29 12.53 5.68 0.92
CA ARG A 29 11.63 5.58 -0.22
C ARG A 29 10.25 6.01 0.24
N THR A 30 9.70 7.03 -0.40
CA THR A 30 8.35 7.50 -0.14
C THR A 30 7.39 7.00 -1.20
N LEU A 31 6.13 6.81 -0.81
CA LEU A 31 5.03 6.57 -1.73
C LEU A 31 3.81 7.32 -1.23
N ASP A 32 3.24 8.11 -2.13
CA ASP A 32 2.14 9.02 -1.87
C ASP A 32 1.05 8.81 -2.93
N TYR A 33 -0.21 8.69 -2.49
CA TYR A 33 -1.35 8.71 -3.40
C TYR A 33 -2.65 9.08 -2.68
N ASP A 34 -3.57 9.64 -3.46
CA ASP A 34 -4.97 9.82 -3.12
C ASP A 34 -5.78 9.09 -4.19
N THR A 35 -6.55 8.08 -3.80
CA THR A 35 -7.24 7.21 -4.75
C THR A 35 -8.62 6.79 -4.23
N PRO A 36 -9.64 6.72 -5.10
CA PRO A 36 -10.96 6.22 -4.75
C PRO A 36 -10.90 4.75 -4.35
N LEU A 37 -11.81 4.35 -3.46
CA LEU A 37 -11.97 2.98 -2.97
C LEU A 37 -12.84 2.10 -3.88
N THR A 38 -13.06 2.51 -5.13
CA THR A 38 -13.99 1.90 -6.08
C THR A 38 -13.42 0.67 -6.79
N GLY A 39 -12.11 0.49 -6.76
CA GLY A 39 -11.40 -0.51 -7.56
C GLY A 39 -11.09 -0.05 -8.99
N GLU A 40 -11.23 1.24 -9.28
CA GLU A 40 -10.71 1.83 -10.52
C GLU A 40 -9.21 2.10 -10.40
N VAL A 41 -8.51 2.06 -11.54
CA VAL A 41 -7.07 2.36 -11.60
C VAL A 41 -6.88 3.88 -11.60
N SER A 42 -6.07 4.37 -10.67
CA SER A 42 -5.67 5.77 -10.56
C SER A 42 -4.20 5.93 -10.92
N PRO A 43 -3.83 6.97 -11.69
CA PRO A 43 -2.44 7.27 -11.96
C PRO A 43 -1.73 7.72 -10.68
N LEU A 44 -0.45 7.36 -10.56
CA LEU A 44 0.42 7.73 -9.46
C LEU A 44 1.60 8.54 -10.00
N GLN A 45 1.98 9.60 -9.29
CA GLN A 45 3.11 10.45 -9.66
C GLN A 45 4.23 10.35 -8.62
N GLY A 46 5.47 10.48 -9.09
CA GLY A 46 6.64 10.60 -8.20
C GLY A 46 7.24 9.30 -7.67
N SER A 47 6.58 8.15 -7.87
CA SER A 47 7.21 6.85 -7.62
C SER A 47 8.01 6.39 -8.83
N THR A 48 9.21 5.86 -8.59
CA THR A 48 10.02 5.19 -9.61
C THR A 48 9.70 3.70 -9.75
N ARG A 49 8.85 3.17 -8.87
CA ARG A 49 8.50 1.75 -8.81
C ARG A 49 7.10 1.44 -9.34
N PHE A 50 6.21 2.42 -9.29
CA PHE A 50 4.80 2.29 -9.63
C PHE A 50 4.34 3.52 -10.39
N ASP A 51 3.50 3.36 -11.39
CA ASP A 51 2.90 4.46 -12.15
C ASP A 51 1.39 4.59 -11.88
N SER A 52 0.81 3.62 -11.18
CA SER A 52 -0.62 3.54 -10.95
C SER A 52 -0.96 2.69 -9.73
N VAL A 53 -2.14 2.91 -9.18
CA VAL A 53 -2.66 2.20 -8.01
C VAL A 53 -4.14 1.93 -8.18
N ARG A 54 -4.60 0.76 -7.73
CA ARG A 54 -6.01 0.40 -7.63
C ARG A 54 -6.34 0.05 -6.21
N VAL A 55 -7.33 0.73 -5.62
CA VAL A 55 -7.79 0.41 -4.27
C VAL A 55 -9.27 0.10 -4.30
N ARG A 56 -9.66 -1.03 -3.69
CA ARG A 56 -11.06 -1.44 -3.59
C ARG A 56 -11.40 -1.74 -2.14
N GLN A 57 -12.45 -1.11 -1.63
CA GLN A 57 -13.05 -1.50 -0.37
C GLN A 57 -13.89 -2.78 -0.56
N ILE A 58 -13.58 -3.81 0.22
CA ILE A 58 -14.24 -5.13 0.17
C ILE A 58 -15.33 -5.19 1.25
N SER A 59 -15.01 -4.70 2.44
CA SER A 59 -15.92 -4.56 3.57
C SER A 59 -15.59 -3.31 4.37
N GLU A 60 -16.29 -3.07 5.48
CA GLU A 60 -16.04 -1.91 6.36
C GLU A 60 -14.56 -1.80 6.79
N ARG A 61 -13.86 -2.93 6.93
CA ARG A 61 -12.48 -2.98 7.47
C ARG A 61 -11.47 -3.65 6.54
N GLU A 62 -11.89 -4.04 5.35
CA GLU A 62 -11.08 -4.85 4.44
C GLU A 62 -10.92 -4.18 3.08
N PHE A 63 -9.68 -4.15 2.61
CA PHE A 63 -9.29 -3.44 1.41
C PHE A 63 -8.35 -4.28 0.56
N GLU A 64 -8.50 -4.19 -0.75
CA GLU A 64 -7.53 -4.69 -1.73
C GLU A 64 -6.76 -3.49 -2.28
N ILE A 65 -5.43 -3.61 -2.33
CA ILE A 65 -4.54 -2.58 -2.88
C ILE A 65 -3.66 -3.26 -3.93
N LEU A 66 -3.68 -2.74 -5.15
CA LEU A 66 -2.75 -3.13 -6.21
C LEU A 66 -1.86 -1.93 -6.55
N GLU A 67 -0.54 -2.08 -6.44
CA GLU A 67 0.44 -1.10 -6.92
C GLU A 67 1.02 -1.64 -8.23
N MET A 68 0.95 -0.82 -9.28
CA MET A 68 1.08 -1.27 -10.67
C MET A 68 2.16 -0.48 -11.42
N LEU A 69 2.70 -1.08 -12.47
CA LEU A 69 3.67 -0.48 -13.40
C LEU A 69 3.41 -1.03 -14.81
N ASP A 70 3.19 -0.16 -15.79
CA ASP A 70 2.94 -0.51 -17.20
C ASP A 70 1.86 -1.61 -17.33
N ASP A 71 0.73 -1.44 -16.65
CA ASP A 71 -0.39 -2.40 -16.55
C ASP A 71 -0.10 -3.74 -15.82
N ASP A 72 1.14 -3.98 -15.38
CA ASP A 72 1.50 -5.15 -14.58
C ASP A 72 1.27 -4.89 -13.08
N VAL A 73 0.80 -5.92 -12.37
CA VAL A 73 0.66 -5.88 -10.91
C VAL A 73 2.01 -6.20 -10.28
N ILE A 74 2.61 -5.19 -9.65
CA ILE A 74 3.90 -5.32 -8.96
C ILE A 74 3.68 -5.67 -7.49
N VAL A 75 2.66 -5.12 -6.86
CA VAL A 75 2.24 -5.50 -5.50
C VAL A 75 0.75 -5.75 -5.51
N ALA A 76 0.34 -6.90 -4.97
CA ALA A 76 -1.05 -7.20 -4.64
C ALA A 76 -1.14 -7.43 -3.14
N ALA A 77 -1.95 -6.63 -2.45
CA ALA A 77 -2.10 -6.66 -1.00
C ALA A 77 -3.56 -6.72 -0.58
N TYR A 78 -3.81 -7.49 0.47
CA TYR A 78 -5.05 -7.45 1.23
C TYR A 78 -4.78 -6.86 2.61
N TRP A 79 -5.63 -5.94 3.01
CA TRP A 79 -5.52 -5.16 4.23
C TRP A 79 -6.74 -5.44 5.09
N ARG A 80 -6.53 -5.65 6.39
CA ARG A 80 -7.62 -5.81 7.37
C ARG A 80 -7.31 -5.04 8.63
N PHE A 81 -8.21 -4.13 9.01
CA PHE A 81 -8.17 -3.47 10.30
C PHE A 81 -8.76 -4.34 11.41
N SER A 82 -8.24 -4.22 12.63
CA SER A 82 -8.95 -4.68 13.84
C SER A 82 -10.25 -3.91 14.05
N ASP A 83 -11.14 -4.45 14.89
CA ASP A 83 -12.43 -3.84 15.18
C ASP A 83 -12.32 -2.40 15.70
N ASP A 84 -11.27 -2.12 16.48
CA ASP A 84 -10.92 -0.82 17.07
C ASP A 84 -10.04 0.07 16.17
N ALA A 85 -9.72 -0.40 14.95
CA ALA A 85 -8.83 0.26 14.00
C ALA A 85 -7.42 0.61 14.54
N LYS A 86 -6.96 -0.03 15.61
CA LYS A 86 -5.62 0.16 16.16
C LYS A 86 -4.55 -0.69 15.50
N ASN A 87 -4.96 -1.79 14.85
CA ASN A 87 -4.07 -2.71 14.17
C ASN A 87 -4.47 -2.82 12.70
N LEU A 88 -3.49 -2.84 11.82
CA LEU A 88 -3.66 -3.15 10.41
C LEU A 88 -2.79 -4.37 10.08
N TRP A 89 -3.41 -5.45 9.67
CA TRP A 89 -2.72 -6.56 9.03
C TRP A 89 -2.69 -6.35 7.53
N ARG A 90 -1.51 -6.53 6.95
CA ARG A 90 -1.29 -6.48 5.51
C ARG A 90 -0.58 -7.75 5.09
N TRP A 91 -1.15 -8.48 4.14
CA TRP A 91 -0.48 -9.61 3.50
C TRP A 91 -0.63 -9.51 1.99
N GLY A 92 0.34 -10.05 1.27
CA GLY A 92 0.36 -9.89 -0.17
C GLY A 92 1.52 -10.57 -0.85
N VAL A 93 1.64 -10.28 -2.13
CA VAL A 93 2.75 -10.71 -2.98
C VAL A 93 3.34 -9.47 -3.65
N GLY A 94 4.66 -9.33 -3.54
CA GLY A 94 5.42 -8.28 -4.22
C GLY A 94 6.38 -8.89 -5.24
N LYS A 95 6.47 -8.27 -6.42
CA LYS A 95 7.43 -8.58 -7.48
C LYS A 95 8.66 -7.67 -7.33
N SER A 96 9.85 -8.26 -7.38
CA SER A 96 11.11 -7.53 -7.42
C SER A 96 11.41 -7.04 -8.84
N PRO A 97 12.33 -6.07 -9.02
CA PRO A 97 12.76 -5.63 -10.36
C PRO A 97 13.31 -6.76 -11.23
N GLU A 98 13.85 -7.82 -10.62
CA GLU A 98 14.33 -9.03 -11.31
C GLU A 98 13.21 -10.03 -11.66
N GLY A 99 11.94 -9.64 -11.47
CA GLY A 99 10.76 -10.43 -11.81
C GLY A 99 10.39 -11.51 -10.79
N ARG A 100 11.10 -11.61 -9.66
CA ARG A 100 10.81 -12.64 -8.64
C ARG A 100 9.70 -12.17 -7.72
N SER A 101 8.70 -13.04 -7.50
CA SER A 101 7.62 -12.78 -6.55
C SER A 101 7.96 -13.32 -5.16
N ARG A 102 7.58 -12.58 -4.12
CA ARG A 102 7.68 -13.01 -2.72
C ARG A 102 6.41 -12.65 -1.97
N SER A 103 5.91 -13.59 -1.17
CA SER A 103 4.85 -13.31 -0.21
C SER A 103 5.41 -12.53 0.98
N TYR A 104 4.56 -11.72 1.59
CA TYR A 104 4.85 -11.02 2.84
C TYR A 104 3.61 -10.93 3.71
N GLU A 105 3.84 -10.76 5.01
CA GLU A 105 2.83 -10.51 6.03
C GLU A 105 3.41 -9.50 7.02
N GLU A 106 2.64 -8.47 7.33
CA GLU A 106 3.05 -7.36 8.19
C GLU A 106 1.88 -6.97 9.10
N LEU A 107 2.24 -6.62 10.34
CA LEU A 107 1.33 -6.04 11.33
C LEU A 107 1.80 -4.61 11.63
N PHE A 108 0.90 -3.66 11.44
CA PHE A 108 1.08 -2.27 11.83
C PHE A 108 0.25 -1.97 13.06
N ILE A 109 0.88 -1.38 14.06
CA ILE A 109 0.23 -0.91 15.29
C ILE A 109 0.22 0.61 15.25
N ARG A 110 -0.97 1.21 15.37
CA ARG A 110 -1.16 2.66 15.40
C ARG A 110 -0.32 3.27 16.54
N GLN A 111 0.42 4.32 16.22
CA GLN A 111 1.08 5.16 17.21
C GLN A 111 0.09 6.26 17.62
N ASP A 112 -0.14 6.40 18.92
CA ASP A 112 -0.96 7.46 19.52
C ASP A 112 -0.19 8.78 19.64
#